data_AF-A0A1H8RPV2-F1
#
_entry.id   AF-A0A1H8RPV2-F1
#
_cell.length_a   1.000
_cell.length_b   1.000
_cell.length_c   1.000
_cell.angle_alpha   90.00
_cell.angle_beta   90.00
_cell.angle_gamma   90.00
#
_symmetry.space_group_name_H-M   'P 1'
#
loop_
_entity.id
_entity.type
_entity.pdbx_description
1 polymer ?
#
loop_
_entity_poly.entity_id
_entity_poly.type
_entity_poly.pdbx_seq_one_letter_code
_entity_poly.pdbx_strand_id
1 'polypeptide(L)' 'MVGPSLTDEEKRSASLQFKLVFVLVVGVSAAVLALQVQGSLVQVAATGVGGLLVGWILIAYLSHIVPSNGRYD' A
#
# COMPACT_ATOMS: atom_id res chain seq x y z
N MET A 1 -10.17 11.31 26.72
CA MET A 1 -9.43 10.76 25.56
C MET A 1 -8.48 9.72 26.11
N VAL A 2 -8.59 8.46 25.67
CA VAL A 2 -7.59 7.45 26.05
C VAL A 2 -6.25 7.89 25.48
N GLY A 3 -5.20 7.91 26.31
CA GLY A 3 -3.84 8.17 25.84
C GLY A 3 -3.47 7.21 24.71
N PRO A 4 -2.62 7.62 23.77
CA PRO A 4 -2.29 6.81 22.61
C PRO A 4 -1.85 5.41 23.05
N SER A 5 -2.59 4.38 22.61
CA SER A 5 -2.36 2.98 22.96
C SER A 5 -1.08 2.39 22.33
N LEU A 6 -0.37 3.20 21.56
CA LEU A 6 0.86 2.85 20.86
C LEU A 6 1.86 4.00 20.98
N THR A 7 3.11 3.65 21.27
CA THR A 7 4.26 4.54 21.15
C THR A 7 4.45 4.98 19.69
N ASP A 8 5.15 6.09 19.45
CA ASP A 8 5.33 6.59 18.09
C ASP A 8 6.14 5.65 17.19
N GLU A 9 7.03 4.86 17.78
CA GLU A 9 7.76 3.80 17.08
C GLU A 9 6.84 2.65 16.66
N GLU A 10 5.95 2.20 17.54
CA GLU A 10 4.94 1.17 17.22
C GLU A 10 3.99 1.64 16.12
N LYS A 11 3.57 2.92 16.13
CA LYS A 11 2.77 3.50 15.05
C LYS A 11 3.51 3.48 13.72
N ARG A 12 4.79 3.85 13.71
CA ARG A 12 5.61 3.88 12.49
C ARG A 12 5.75 2.48 11.89
N SER A 13 6.05 1.50 12.73
CA SER A 13 6.21 0.10 12.31
C SER A 13 4.89 -0.49 11.80
N ALA A 14 3.78 -0.28 12.54
CA ALA A 14 2.45 -0.72 12.11
C ALA A 14 2.00 -0.04 10.80
N SER A 15 2.28 1.26 10.64
CA SER A 15 1.98 1.99 9.40
C SER A 15 2.79 1.45 8.21
N LEU A 16 4.08 1.15 8.41
CA LEU A 16 4.91 0.56 7.36
C LEU A 16 4.39 -0.82 6.93
N GLN A 17 4.09 -1.69 7.89
CA GLN A 17 3.54 -3.01 7.62
C GLN A 17 2.20 -2.91 6.86
N PHE A 18 1.31 -2.01 7.29
CA PHE A 18 0.04 -1.77 6.62
C PHE A 18 0.24 -1.32 5.16
N LYS A 19 1.16 -0.36 4.92
CA LYS A 19 1.48 0.11 3.57
C LYS A 19 1.96 -1.04 2.68
N LEU A 20 2.85 -1.91 3.19
CA LEU A 20 3.36 -3.05 2.45
C LEU A 20 2.26 -4.06 2.11
N VAL A 21 1.42 -4.41 3.09
CA VAL A 21 0.29 -5.33 2.89
C VAL A 21 -0.71 -4.76 1.88
N PHE A 22 -1.03 -3.47 1.98
CA PHE A 22 -1.91 -2.80 1.03
C PHE A 22 -1.39 -2.91 -0.41
N VAL A 23 -0.13 -2.54 -0.65
CA VAL A 23 0.48 -2.62 -1.98
C VAL A 23 0.44 -4.05 -2.53
N LEU A 24 0.79 -5.03 -1.68
CA LEU A 24 0.77 -6.44 -2.05
C LEU A 24 -0.63 -6.91 -2.44
N VAL A 25 -1.66 -6.54 -1.67
CA VAL A 25 -3.05 -6.88 -1.97
C VAL A 25 -3.50 -6.30 -3.30
N VAL A 26 -3.14 -5.04 -3.61
CA VAL A 26 -3.46 -4.42 -4.91
C VAL A 26 -2.82 -5.17 -6.07
N GLY A 27 -1.53 -5.51 -5.96
CA GLY A 27 -0.81 -6.30 -6.96
C GLY A 27 -1.42 -7.68 -7.21
N VAL A 28 -1.69 -8.42 -6.12
CA VAL A 28 -2.31 -9.75 -6.22
C VAL A 28 -3.71 -9.66 -6.82
N SER A 29 -4.51 -8.66 -6.43
CA SER A 29 -5.85 -8.46 -6.98
C SER A 29 -5.82 -8.20 -8.49
N ALA A 30 -4.88 -7.37 -8.96
CA ALA A 30 -4.70 -7.11 -10.39
C ALA A 30 -4.27 -8.36 -11.18
N ALA A 31 -3.38 -9.19 -10.61
CA ALA A 31 -2.98 -10.45 -11.20
C ALA A 31 -4.16 -11.45 -11.29
N VAL A 32 -4.95 -11.56 -10.21
CA VAL A 32 -6.15 -12.43 -10.17
C VAL A 32 -7.21 -11.97 -11.19
N LEU A 33 -7.41 -10.66 -11.37
CA LEU A 33 -8.30 -10.15 -12.42
C LEU A 33 -7.81 -10.52 -13.83
N ALA A 34 -6.50 -10.48 -14.07
CA ALA A 34 -5.93 -10.89 -15.35
C ALA A 34 -6.13 -12.39 -15.65
N LEU A 35 -6.11 -13.23 -14.62
CA LEU A 35 -6.45 -14.66 -14.77
C LEU A 35 -7.93 -14.85 -15.15
N GLN A 36 -8.84 -14.05 -14.59
CA GLN A 36 -10.28 -14.16 -14.88
C GLN A 36 -10.63 -13.81 -16.32
N VAL A 37 -9.87 -12.91 -16.96
CA VAL A 37 -10.05 -12.56 -18.37
C VAL A 37 -9.25 -13.47 -19.32
N GLN A 38 -8.77 -14.63 -18.83
CA GLN A 38 -7.95 -15.60 -19.59
C GLN A 38 -6.68 -14.96 -20.16
N GLY A 39 -6.10 -14.00 -19.44
CA GLY A 39 -4.83 -13.39 -19.82
C GLY A 39 -3.69 -14.41 -19.86
N SER A 40 -2.77 -14.23 -20.82
CA SER A 40 -1.54 -15.03 -20.88
C SER A 40 -0.69 -14.85 -19.61
N LEU A 41 0.21 -15.81 -19.34
CA LEU A 41 1.08 -15.75 -18.15
C LEU A 41 1.89 -14.44 -18.06
N VAL A 42 2.35 -13.94 -19.21
CA VAL A 42 3.06 -12.66 -19.31
C VAL A 42 2.15 -11.49 -18.94
N GLN A 43 0.89 -11.51 -19.39
CA GLN A 43 -0.07 -10.47 -19.04
C GLN A 43 -0.41 -10.48 -17.54
N VAL A 44 -0.58 -11.66 -16.94
CA VAL A 44 -0.83 -11.79 -15.49
C VAL A 44 0.34 -11.24 -14.67
N ALA A 45 1.58 -11.56 -15.06
CA ALA A 45 2.76 -11.01 -14.41
C ALA A 45 2.84 -9.49 -14.59
N ALA A 46 2.58 -8.99 -15.80
CA ALA A 46 2.60 -7.56 -16.10
C ALA A 46 1.52 -6.77 -15.34
N THR A 47 0.29 -7.29 -15.24
CA THR A 47 -0.77 -6.65 -14.45
C THR A 47 -0.51 -6.74 -12.96
N GLY A 48 0.09 -7.83 -12.48
CA GLY A 48 0.53 -7.95 -11.08
C GLY A 48 1.56 -6.89 -10.73
N VAL A 49 2.61 -6.75 -11.54
CA VAL A 49 3.62 -5.69 -11.38
C VAL A 49 2.99 -4.30 -11.53
N GLY A 50 2.09 -4.12 -12.49
CA GLY A 50 1.33 -2.88 -12.67
C GLY A 50 0.50 -2.51 -11.45
N GLY A 51 -0.18 -3.48 -10.83
CA GLY A 51 -0.93 -3.30 -9.60
C GLY A 51 -0.04 -2.92 -8.41
N LEU A 52 1.12 -3.55 -8.27
CA LEU A 52 2.11 -3.16 -7.26
C LEU A 52 2.59 -1.72 -7.46
N LEU A 53 2.88 -1.32 -8.70
CA LEU A 53 3.29 0.04 -9.03
C LEU A 53 2.18 1.04 -8.71
N VAL A 54 0.93 0.75 -9.08
CA VAL A 54 -0.23 1.61 -8.77
C VAL A 54 -0.43 1.74 -7.26
N GLY A 55 -0.39 0.63 -6.52
CA GLY A 55 -0.49 0.65 -5.05
C GLY A 55 0.62 1.48 -4.42
N TRP A 56 1.86 1.33 -4.89
CA TRP A 56 3.01 2.09 -4.42
C TRP A 56 2.86 3.60 -4.71
N ILE A 57 2.47 3.97 -5.93
CA ILE A 57 2.22 5.36 -6.33
C ILE A 57 1.16 5.98 -5.44
N LEU A 58 0.07 5.25 -5.13
CA LEU A 58 -0.98 5.74 -4.25
C LEU A 58 -0.44 6.02 -2.84
N ILE A 59 0.34 5.10 -2.25
CA ILE A 59 0.94 5.32 -0.94
C ILE A 59 1.93 6.50 -0.95
N ALA A 60 2.73 6.63 -2.01
CA ALA A 60 3.65 7.75 -2.18
C ALA A 60 2.90 9.08 -2.27
N TYR A 61 1.82 9.12 -3.05
CA TYR A 61 0.94 10.28 -3.16
C TYR A 61 0.29 10.63 -1.82
N LEU A 62 -0.29 9.65 -1.13
CA LEU A 62 -0.89 9.86 0.20
C LEU A 62 0.12 10.37 1.22
N SER A 63 1.35 9.83 1.20
CA SER A 63 2.42 10.28 2.08
C SER A 63 2.95 11.68 1.72
N HIS A 64 2.73 12.13 0.48
CA HIS A 64 3.09 13.47 0.04
C HIS A 64 2.03 14.52 0.44
N ILE A 65 0.74 14.20 0.30
CA ILE A 65 -0.34 15.15 0.59
C ILE A 65 -0.70 15.23 2.07
N VAL A 66 -0.50 14.16 2.84
CA VAL A 66 -0.71 14.17 4.28
C VAL A 66 0.55 14.73 4.92
N PRO A 67 0.55 15.97 5.45
CA PRO A 67 1.71 16.49 6.14
C PRO A 67 1.96 15.61 7.37
N SER A 68 3.21 15.25 7.67
CA SER A 68 3.56 14.71 8.99
C SER A 68 3.72 15.90 9.95
N ASN A 69 2.65 16.65 10.19
CA ASN A 69 2.64 17.75 11.15
C ASN A 69 2.64 17.19 12.58
N GLY A 70 3.82 16.74 13.02
CA GLY A 70 4.18 16.49 14.41
C GLY A 70 4.68 17.75 15.14
N ARG A 71 4.19 18.93 14.74
CA ARG A 71 4.49 20.19 15.43
C ARG A 71 3.41 20.49 16.45
N TYR A 72 3.58 19.90 17.63
CA TYR A 72 3.09 20.46 18.88
C TYR A 72 4.20 21.37 19.41
N ASP A 73 4.31 22.57 18.86
CA ASP A 73 4.94 23.72 19.52
C ASP A 73 3.87 24.59 20.16
#